data_AF-A0A925L3W4-F1
#
_entry.id   AF-A0A925L3W4-F1
#
_cell.length_a   1.000
_cell.length_b   1.000
_cell.length_c   1.000
_cell.angle_alpha   90.00
_cell.angle_beta   90.00
_cell.angle_gamma   90.00
#
_symmetry.space_group_name_H-M   'P 1'
#
loop_
_entity.id
_entity.type
_entity.pdbx_description
1 polymer ?
#
loop_
_entity_poly.entity_id
_entity_poly.type
_entity_poly.pdbx_seq_one_letter_code
_entity_poly.pdbx_strand_id
1 'polypeptide(L)'
;MDPFEATLDQLAAERKRLDDLLDDALEQFAHFEEVMNPRMKAASPDELPALMAERGLMEDALGIVELVEQIDVIRERMAVLKG
;
A
#
# COMPACT_ATOMS: atom_id res chain seq x y z
N MET A 1 18.04 28.86 -0.52
CA MET A 1 17.43 27.62 -1.02
C MET A 1 16.35 28.04 -1.98
N ASP A 2 16.40 27.54 -3.21
CA ASP A 2 15.33 27.78 -4.17
C ASP A 2 14.02 27.13 -3.63
N PRO A 3 12.90 27.87 -3.54
CA PRO A 3 11.62 27.30 -3.13
C PRO A 3 11.19 26.09 -3.96
N PHE A 4 11.61 25.99 -5.23
CA PHE A 4 11.35 24.82 -6.08
C PHE A 4 12.15 23.60 -5.64
N GLU A 5 13.45 23.77 -5.36
CA GLU A 5 14.31 22.72 -4.83
C GLU A 5 13.80 22.23 -3.46
N ALA A 6 13.41 23.15 -2.57
CA ALA A 6 12.86 22.80 -1.26
C ALA A 6 11.58 21.96 -1.37
N THR A 7 10.71 22.28 -2.34
CA THR A 7 9.47 21.54 -2.58
C THR A 7 9.74 20.15 -3.17
N LEU A 8 10.70 20.04 -4.08
CA LEU A 8 11.13 18.77 -4.65
C LEU A 8 11.74 17.84 -3.59
N ASP A 9 12.57 18.38 -2.70
CA ASP A 9 13.17 17.62 -1.59
C ASP A 9 12.10 17.11 -0.63
N GLN A 10 11.10 17.93 -0.30
CA GLN A 10 9.96 17.53 0.55
C GLN A 10 9.15 16.41 -0.10
N LEU A 11 8.81 16.55 -1.39
CA LEU A 11 8.07 15.53 -2.13
C LEU A 11 8.87 14.22 -2.25
N ALA A 12 10.20 14.30 -2.44
CA ALA A 12 11.05 13.13 -2.52
C ALA A 12 11.14 12.39 -1.17
N ALA A 13 11.27 13.14 -0.07
CA ALA A 13 11.28 12.59 1.28
C ALA A 13 9.94 11.92 1.62
N GLU A 14 8.82 12.57 1.27
CA GLU A 14 7.49 12.02 1.51
C GLU A 14 7.22 10.79 0.66
N ARG A 15 7.60 10.79 -0.63
CA ARG A 15 7.51 9.60 -1.48
C ARG A 15 8.26 8.43 -0.86
N LYS A 16 9.51 8.67 -0.41
CA LYS A 16 10.31 7.62 0.23
C LYS A 16 9.60 7.07 1.47
N ARG A 17 9.03 7.94 2.32
CA ARG A 17 8.29 7.52 3.51
C ARG A 17 7.09 6.62 3.14
N LEU A 18 6.36 6.97 2.08
CA LEU A 18 5.23 6.18 1.61
C LEU A 18 5.66 4.86 0.95
N ASP A 19 6.76 4.86 0.20
CA ASP A 19 7.35 3.64 -0.37
C ASP A 19 7.74 2.67 0.77
N ASP A 20 8.40 3.16 1.83
CA ASP A 20 8.77 2.34 3.00
C ASP A 20 7.51 1.76 3.71
N LEU A 21 6.45 2.57 3.84
CA LEU A 21 5.18 2.11 4.43
C LEU A 21 4.46 1.08 3.55
N LEU A 22 4.53 1.24 2.24
CA LEU A 22 3.96 0.29 1.29
C LEU A 22 4.69 -1.05 1.36
N ASP A 23 6.02 -1.04 1.44
CA ASP A 23 6.81 -2.26 1.61
C ASP A 23 6.43 -3.00 2.91
N ASP A 24 6.35 -2.28 4.03
CA ASP A 24 5.92 -2.84 5.33
C ASP A 24 4.48 -3.40 5.27
N ALA A 25 3.57 -2.73 4.56
CA ALA A 25 2.19 -3.19 4.39
C ALA A 25 2.12 -4.46 3.53
N LEU A 26 2.90 -4.52 2.45
CA LEU A 26 2.97 -5.69 1.58
C LEU A 26 3.58 -6.90 2.28
N GLU A 27 4.60 -6.71 3.12
CA GLU A 27 5.17 -7.79 3.94
C GLU A 27 4.14 -8.34 4.94
N GLN A 28 3.42 -7.47 5.64
CA GLN A 28 2.35 -7.89 6.55
C GLN A 28 1.22 -8.63 5.82
N PHE A 29 0.82 -8.15 4.65
CA PHE A 29 -0.19 -8.83 3.84
C PHE A 29 0.29 -10.21 3.37
N ALA A 30 1.56 -10.33 2.96
CA ALA A 30 2.15 -11.61 2.57
C ALA A 30 2.12 -12.62 3.73
N HIS A 31 2.50 -12.20 4.94
CA HIS A 31 2.41 -13.06 6.13
C HIS A 31 0.98 -13.45 6.48
N PHE A 32 0.03 -12.53 6.35
CA PHE A 32 -1.38 -12.85 6.52
C PHE A 32 -1.85 -13.89 5.49
N GLU A 33 -1.45 -13.74 4.23
CA GLU A 33 -1.79 -14.67 3.14
C GLU A 33 -1.19 -16.06 3.37
N GLU A 34 -0.01 -16.18 3.96
CA GLU A 34 0.59 -17.47 4.33
C GLU A 34 -0.30 -18.26 5.31
N VAL A 35 -1.00 -17.57 6.20
CA VAL A 35 -1.94 -18.18 7.16
C VAL A 35 -3.34 -18.36 6.55
N MET A 36 -3.78 -17.40 5.75
CA MET A 36 -5.13 -17.40 5.16
C MET A 36 -5.29 -18.46 4.06
N ASN A 37 -4.28 -18.64 3.21
CA ASN A 37 -4.36 -19.54 2.07
C ASN A 37 -4.64 -21.01 2.46
N PRO A 38 -3.98 -21.60 3.47
CA PRO A 38 -4.34 -22.93 3.97
C PRO A 38 -5.77 -23.01 4.53
N ARG A 39 -6.22 -21.98 5.27
CA ARG A 39 -7.60 -21.92 5.81
C ARG A 39 -8.63 -21.95 4.70
N MET A 40 -8.43 -21.14 3.67
CA MET A 40 -9.29 -21.11 2.49
C MET A 40 -9.30 -22.43 1.71
N LYS A 41 -8.15 -23.09 1.56
CA LYS A 41 -8.07 -24.39 0.88
C LYS A 41 -8.81 -25.50 1.61
N ALA A 42 -8.90 -25.41 2.94
CA ALA A 42 -9.59 -26.38 3.78
C ALA A 42 -11.07 -26.03 4.04
N ALA A 43 -11.48 -24.80 3.72
CA ALA A 43 -12.82 -24.29 3.99
C ALA A 43 -13.88 -24.94 3.11
N SER A 44 -15.05 -25.16 3.68
CA SER A 44 -16.26 -25.51 2.93
C SER A 44 -16.77 -24.33 2.10
N PRO A 45 -17.61 -24.56 1.08
CA PRO A 45 -18.19 -23.48 0.28
C PRO A 45 -18.94 -22.42 1.10
N ASP A 46 -19.53 -22.80 2.24
CA ASP A 46 -20.28 -21.89 3.11
C ASP A 46 -19.36 -21.01 3.98
N GLU A 47 -18.11 -21.42 4.21
CA GLU A 47 -17.11 -20.70 5.02
C GLU A 47 -16.25 -19.75 4.17
N LEU A 48 -16.10 -20.03 2.87
CA LEU A 48 -15.29 -19.23 1.95
C LEU A 48 -15.69 -17.74 1.89
N PRO A 49 -16.98 -17.35 1.86
CA PRO A 49 -17.35 -15.94 1.84
C PRO A 49 -16.84 -15.16 3.05
N ALA A 50 -16.84 -15.78 4.23
CA ALA A 50 -16.36 -15.15 5.46
C ALA A 50 -14.83 -14.95 5.44
N LEU A 51 -14.08 -15.93 4.94
CA LEU A 51 -12.62 -15.82 4.78
C LEU A 51 -12.23 -14.80 3.71
N MET A 52 -13.01 -14.69 2.63
CA MET A 52 -12.79 -13.66 1.61
C MET A 52 -13.08 -12.25 2.15
N ALA A 53 -14.11 -12.10 2.99
CA ALA A 53 -14.36 -10.85 3.69
C ALA A 53 -13.22 -10.50 4.67
N GLU A 54 -12.72 -11.48 5.43
CA GLU A 54 -11.57 -11.28 6.33
C GLU A 54 -10.32 -10.83 5.55
N ARG A 55 -10.07 -11.43 4.38
CA ARG A 55 -8.97 -11.05 3.48
C ARG A 55 -9.11 -9.61 2.97
N GLY A 56 -10.30 -9.23 2.50
CA GLY A 56 -10.57 -7.86 2.04
C GLY A 56 -10.40 -6.83 3.16
N LEU A 57 -10.90 -7.13 4.37
CA LEU A 57 -10.73 -6.25 5.54
C LEU A 57 -9.25 -6.05 5.92
N MET A 58 -8.41 -7.08 5.74
CA MET A 58 -6.98 -6.96 6.00
C MET A 58 -6.30 -6.08 4.95
N GLU A 59 -6.62 -6.25 3.67
CA GLU A 59 -6.10 -5.41 2.59
C GLU A 59 -6.47 -3.93 2.79
N ASP A 60 -7.73 -3.67 3.16
CA ASP A 60 -8.23 -2.33 3.48
C ASP A 60 -7.53 -1.75 4.72
N ALA A 61 -7.36 -2.56 5.78
CA ALA A 61 -6.71 -2.12 7.02
C ALA A 61 -5.23 -1.76 6.84
N LEU A 62 -4.54 -2.42 5.91
CA LEU A 62 -3.16 -2.10 5.55
C LEU A 62 -3.05 -0.88 4.63
N GLY A 63 -4.16 -0.40 4.07
CA GLY A 63 -4.21 0.83 3.28
C GLY A 63 -3.38 0.78 2.00
N ILE A 64 -3.13 -0.41 1.45
CA ILE A 64 -2.22 -0.62 0.31
C ILE A 64 -2.64 0.22 -0.90
N VAL A 65 -3.94 0.25 -1.22
CA VAL A 65 -4.47 1.05 -2.33
C VAL A 65 -4.25 2.54 -2.10
N GLU A 66 -4.56 3.04 -0.90
CA GLU A 66 -4.39 4.45 -0.55
C GLU A 66 -2.92 4.88 -0.62
N LEU A 67 -1.99 4.02 -0.15
CA LEU A 67 -0.55 4.28 -0.23
C LEU A 67 -0.08 4.42 -1.69
N VAL A 68 -0.52 3.52 -2.58
CA VAL A 68 -0.19 3.57 -4.01
C VAL A 68 -0.73 4.85 -4.66
N GLU A 69 -1.98 5.22 -4.39
CA GLU A 69 -2.59 6.44 -4.92
C GLU A 69 -1.82 7.70 -4.48
N GLN A 70 -1.42 7.77 -3.20
CA GLN A 70 -0.65 8.90 -2.68
C GLN A 70 0.75 8.99 -3.32
N ILE A 71 1.42 7.86 -3.51
CA ILE A 71 2.73 7.79 -4.18
C ILE A 71 2.63 8.30 -5.62
N ASP A 72 1.61 7.88 -6.35
CA ASP A 72 1.42 8.29 -7.75
C ASP A 72 1.12 9.79 -7.86
N VAL A 73 0.28 10.34 -6.98
CA VAL A 73 0.05 11.80 -6.89
C VAL A 73 1.36 12.56 -6.65
N ILE A 74 2.24 12.06 -5.79
CA ILE A 74 3.54 12.71 -5.54
C ILE A 74 4.45 12.61 -6.77
N ARG A 75 4.48 11.46 -7.45
CA ARG A 75 5.26 11.29 -8.69
C ARG A 75 4.82 12.28 -9.77
N GLU A 76 3.51 12.46 -9.94
CA GLU A 76 2.95 13.44 -10.87
C GLU A 76 3.36 14.86 -10.51
N ARG A 77 3.24 15.26 -9.23
CA ARG A 77 3.65 16.60 -8.77
C ARG A 77 5.14 16.86 -9.00
N MET A 78 5.99 15.87 -8.71
CA MET A 78 7.42 15.96 -8.96
C MET A 78 7.74 16.09 -10.46
N ALA A 79 6.99 15.40 -11.33
CA ALA A 79 7.17 15.50 -12.78
C ALA A 79 6.82 16.90 -13.29
N VAL A 80 5.72 17.49 -12.81
CA VAL A 80 5.31 18.87 -13.14
C VAL A 80 6.35 19.90 -12.71
N LEU A 81 6.99 19.72 -11.55
CA LEU A 81 8.01 20.65 -11.05
C LEU A 81 9.37 20.53 -11.76
N LYS A 82 9.63 19.41 -12.45
CA LYS A 82 10.89 19.15 -13.17
C LYS A 82 10.82 19.46 -14.67
N GLY A 83 9.60 19.57 -15.23
CA GLY A 83 9.34 19.92 -16.63
C GLY A 83 9.20 21.42 -16.83
#